data_AF-A0A2H0NG29-F1
#
_entry.id   AF-A0A2H0NG29-F1
#
_cell.length_a   1.000
_cell.length_b   1.000
_cell.length_c   1.000
_cell.angle_alpha   90.00
_cell.angle_beta   90.00
_cell.angle_gamma   90.00
#
_symmetry.space_group_name_H-M   'P 1'
#
loop_
_entity.id
_entity.type
_entity.pdbx_description
1 polymer ?
#
loop_
_entity_poly.entity_id
_entity_poly.type
_entity_poly.pdbx_seq_one_letter_code
_entity_poly.pdbx_strand_id
1 'polypeptide(L)'
;PASNLLFAVILSVILRFPLPGILGLFLYGLLPVIIQINVLLAIFNLIPIHPLDGFKVVAGLLPKKYYYEWMELEKYGMIFLLLLIFPFFGSSPVFRLITPVVNLILSILLPHGSGGVI
;
A
#
# COMPACT_ATOMS: atom_id res chain seq x y z
N PRO A 1 -1.14 3.78 7.76
CA PRO A 1 -0.15 3.58 6.65
C PRO A 1 1.33 3.53 7.07
N ALA A 2 1.81 4.46 7.91
CA ALA A 2 3.24 4.58 8.26
C ALA A 2 3.84 3.33 8.91
N SER A 3 3.09 2.67 9.81
CA SER A 3 3.53 1.42 10.46
C SER A 3 3.82 0.31 9.44
N ASN A 4 2.93 0.12 8.47
CA ASN A 4 3.11 -0.90 7.42
C ASN A 4 4.34 -0.60 6.56
N LEU A 5 4.54 0.67 6.19
CA LEU A 5 5.71 1.07 5.41
C LEU A 5 7.01 0.89 6.22
N LEU A 6 7.03 1.28 7.49
CA LEU A 6 8.16 1.07 8.40
C LEU A 6 8.49 -0.42 8.50
N PHE A 7 7.47 -1.27 8.68
CA PHE A 7 7.67 -2.71 8.78
C PHE A 7 8.23 -3.29 7.48
N ALA A 8 7.72 -2.88 6.32
CA ALA A 8 8.26 -3.26 5.01
C ALA A 8 9.74 -2.86 4.84
N VAL A 9 10.13 -1.67 5.31
CA VAL A 9 11.53 -1.21 5.28
C VAL A 9 12.40 -2.07 6.18
N ILE A 10 11.96 -2.37 7.41
CA ILE A 10 12.72 -3.23 8.34
C ILE A 10 12.94 -4.61 7.73
N LEU A 11 11.90 -5.23 7.17
CA LEU A 11 12.01 -6.54 6.53
C LEU A 11 12.90 -6.51 5.28
N SER A 12 12.82 -5.44 4.48
CA SER A 12 13.70 -5.22 3.33
C SER A 12 15.17 -5.16 3.74
N VAL A 13 15.48 -4.49 4.86
CA VAL A 13 16.86 -4.43 5.39
C VAL A 13 17.32 -5.82 5.82
N ILE A 14 16.49 -6.58 6.53
CA ILE A 14 16.80 -7.97 6.93
C ILE A 14 17.10 -8.84 5.71
N LEU A 15 16.30 -8.72 4.63
CA LEU A 15 16.47 -9.49 3.40
C LEU A 15 17.81 -9.26 2.68
N ARG A 16 18.48 -8.13 2.92
CA ARG A 16 19.78 -7.80 2.30
C ARG A 16 20.95 -8.55 2.92
N PHE A 17 20.77 -9.13 4.10
CA PHE A 17 21.80 -9.94 4.72
C PHE A 17 21.72 -11.38 4.20
N PRO A 18 22.85 -12.01 3.84
CA PRO A 18 22.85 -13.40 3.41
C PRO A 18 22.44 -14.29 4.58
N LEU A 19 21.33 -15.02 4.41
CA LEU A 19 20.85 -16.01 5.36
C LEU A 19 21.19 -17.40 4.81
N PRO A 20 22.18 -18.11 5.38
CA PRO A 20 22.57 -19.42 4.88
C PRO A 20 21.60 -20.52 5.34
N GLY A 21 21.56 -21.61 4.56
CA GLY A 21 20.82 -22.83 4.91
C GLY A 21 19.33 -22.79 4.55
N ILE A 22 18.62 -23.84 4.99
CA ILE A 22 17.19 -24.06 4.69
C ILE A 22 16.31 -22.91 5.20
N LEU A 23 16.66 -22.34 6.35
CA LEU A 23 15.96 -21.19 6.91
C LEU A 23 16.07 -19.97 5.99
N GLY A 24 17.24 -19.71 5.41
CA GLY A 24 17.44 -18.64 4.45
C GLY A 24 16.58 -18.81 3.21
N LEU A 25 16.57 -20.00 2.62
CA LEU A 25 15.74 -20.32 1.44
C LEU A 25 14.25 -20.06 1.71
N PHE A 26 13.76 -20.48 2.88
CA PHE A 26 12.38 -20.21 3.30
C PHE A 26 12.10 -18.71 3.43
N LEU A 27 12.99 -17.96 4.07
CA LEU A 27 12.83 -16.52 4.28
C LEU A 27 12.93 -15.71 2.97
N TYR A 28 13.77 -16.12 2.02
CA TYR A 28 13.84 -15.50 0.69
C TYR A 28 12.55 -15.68 -0.12
N GLY A 29 11.77 -16.73 0.13
CA GLY A 29 10.44 -16.89 -0.48
C GLY A 29 9.34 -16.12 0.25
N LEU A 30 9.41 -16.04 1.58
CA LEU A 30 8.33 -15.50 2.42
C LEU A 30 8.42 -13.99 2.65
N LEU A 31 9.62 -13.45 2.92
CA LEU A 31 9.80 -12.03 3.24
C LEU A 31 9.37 -11.09 2.10
N PRO A 32 9.68 -11.36 0.81
CA PRO A 32 9.22 -10.49 -0.27
C PRO A 32 7.70 -10.37 -0.31
N VAL A 33 6.95 -11.46 -0.08
CA VAL A 33 5.48 -11.45 -0.05
C VAL A 33 4.97 -10.58 1.10
N ILE A 34 5.57 -10.68 2.28
CA ILE A 34 5.18 -9.85 3.43
C ILE A 34 5.47 -8.37 3.16
N ILE A 35 6.64 -8.06 2.57
CA ILE A 35 7.00 -6.70 2.15
C ILE A 35 5.96 -6.17 1.15
N GLN A 36 5.63 -6.96 0.12
CA GLN A 36 4.63 -6.60 -0.89
C GLN A 36 3.27 -6.28 -0.29
N ILE A 37 2.76 -7.15 0.60
CA ILE A 37 1.47 -6.93 1.28
C ILE A 37 1.52 -5.65 2.12
N ASN A 38 2.59 -5.42 2.87
CA ASN A 38 2.70 -4.22 3.72
C ASN A 38 2.80 -2.93 2.90
N VAL A 39 3.56 -2.92 1.80
CA VAL A 39 3.62 -1.79 0.88
C VAL A 39 2.26 -1.56 0.24
N LEU A 40 1.60 -2.61 -0.26
CA LEU A 40 0.27 -2.53 -0.87
C LEU A 40 -0.74 -1.93 0.11
N LEU A 41 -0.80 -2.45 1.35
CA LEU A 41 -1.68 -1.93 2.40
C LEU A 41 -1.34 -0.48 2.77
N ALA A 42 -0.06 -0.12 2.83
CA ALA A 42 0.35 1.24 3.12
C ALA A 42 -0.14 2.21 2.04
N ILE A 43 0.08 1.89 0.76
CA ILE A 43 -0.33 2.75 -0.36
C ILE A 43 -1.85 2.78 -0.53
N PHE A 44 -2.52 1.65 -0.37
CA PHE A 44 -3.98 1.60 -0.37
C PHE A 44 -4.56 2.50 0.72
N ASN A 45 -4.04 2.44 1.95
CA ASN A 45 -4.50 3.31 3.03
C ASN A 45 -4.15 4.80 2.86
N LEU A 46 -3.37 5.19 1.86
CA LEU A 46 -3.12 6.60 1.54
C LEU A 46 -4.14 7.17 0.54
N ILE A 47 -4.98 6.34 -0.06
CA ILE A 47 -6.04 6.82 -0.96
C ILE A 47 -7.02 7.68 -0.13
N PRO A 48 -7.36 8.90 -0.59
CA PRO A 48 -8.14 9.87 0.19
C PRO A 48 -9.65 9.58 0.14
N ILE A 49 -10.06 8.37 0.54
CA ILE A 49 -11.45 7.89 0.47
C ILE A 49 -11.79 7.15 1.75
N HIS A 50 -12.88 7.54 2.41
CA HIS A 50 -13.33 6.86 3.62
C HIS A 50 -13.73 5.40 3.32
N PRO A 51 -13.40 4.41 4.17
CA PRO A 51 -12.83 4.50 5.52
C PRO A 51 -11.29 4.51 5.61
N LEU A 52 -10.58 4.67 4.50
CA LEU A 52 -9.12 4.59 4.47
C LEU A 52 -8.47 5.77 5.23
N ASP A 53 -7.31 5.52 5.82
CA ASP A 53 -6.60 6.51 6.65
C ASP A 53 -6.33 7.84 5.89
N GLY A 54 -6.03 7.75 4.59
CA GLY A 54 -5.74 8.88 3.72
C GLY A 54 -6.85 9.93 3.69
N PHE A 55 -8.11 9.52 3.87
CA PHE A 55 -9.24 10.44 3.96
C PHE A 55 -9.11 11.39 5.15
N LYS A 56 -8.73 10.85 6.31
CA LYS A 56 -8.55 11.62 7.55
C LYS A 56 -7.27 12.45 7.50
N VAL A 57 -6.22 11.94 6.85
CA VAL A 57 -4.98 12.69 6.61
C VAL A 57 -5.28 13.94 5.79
N VAL A 58 -6.02 13.83 4.68
CA VAL A 58 -6.43 14.99 3.88
C VAL A 58 -7.32 15.92 4.71
N ALA A 59 -8.30 15.40 5.45
CA ALA A 59 -9.15 16.22 6.32
C ALA A 59 -8.34 17.08 7.30
N GLY A 60 -7.29 16.51 7.93
CA GLY A 60 -6.42 17.21 8.87
C GLY A 60 -5.51 18.28 8.23
N LEU A 61 -5.25 18.18 6.91
CA LEU A 61 -4.47 19.16 6.15
C LEU A 61 -5.33 20.30 5.59
N LEU A 62 -6.65 20.12 5.53
CA LEU A 62 -7.56 21.11 4.97
C LEU A 62 -7.82 22.28 5.92
N PRO A 63 -7.93 23.52 5.41
CA PRO A 63 -8.45 24.65 6.19
C PRO A 63 -9.86 24.36 6.73
N LYS A 64 -10.21 24.95 7.89
CA LYS A 64 -11.50 24.73 8.57
C LYS A 64 -12.73 24.87 7.65
N LYS A 65 -12.68 25.77 6.67
CA LYS A 65 -13.76 25.96 5.68
C LYS A 65 -14.07 24.68 4.89
N TYR A 66 -13.03 23.99 4.42
CA TYR A 66 -13.16 22.80 3.58
C TYR A 66 -13.27 21.51 4.39
N TYR A 67 -12.91 21.54 5.68
CA TYR A 67 -13.01 20.38 6.56
C TYR A 67 -14.44 19.84 6.63
N TYR A 68 -15.43 20.70 6.87
CA TYR A 68 -16.82 20.27 6.99
C TYR A 68 -17.36 19.69 5.67
N GLU A 69 -17.09 20.35 4.55
CA GLU A 69 -17.45 19.87 3.21
C GLU A 69 -16.79 18.51 2.91
N TRP A 70 -15.52 18.31 3.30
CA TRP A 70 -14.82 17.05 3.14
C TRP A 70 -15.43 15.93 3.99
N MET A 71 -15.75 16.21 5.25
CA MET A 71 -16.36 15.24 6.16
C MET A 71 -17.77 14.81 5.70
N GLU A 72 -18.50 15.65 4.97
CA GLU A 72 -19.78 15.23 4.38
C GLU A 72 -19.62 14.12 3.34
N LEU A 73 -18.46 13.99 2.70
CA LEU A 73 -18.17 12.91 1.74
C LEU A 73 -17.98 11.55 2.42
N GLU A 74 -17.80 11.52 3.75
CA GLU A 74 -17.60 10.30 4.53
C GLU A 74 -18.74 9.28 4.30
N LYS A 75 -19.99 9.77 4.23
CA LYS A 75 -21.19 8.95 4.00
C LYS A 75 -21.22 8.21 2.67
N TYR A 76 -20.49 8.72 1.66
CA TYR A 76 -20.37 8.09 0.35
C TYR A 76 -19.09 7.27 0.19
N GLY A 77 -18.18 7.32 1.18
CA GLY A 77 -16.86 6.71 1.10
C GLY A 77 -16.89 5.23 0.74
N MET A 78 -17.75 4.45 1.41
CA MET A 78 -17.88 3.02 1.14
C MET A 78 -18.31 2.75 -0.32
N ILE A 79 -19.25 3.53 -0.84
CA ILE A 79 -19.73 3.37 -2.23
C ILE A 79 -18.59 3.69 -3.20
N PHE A 80 -17.87 4.80 -2.98
CA PHE A 80 -16.72 5.15 -3.81
C PHE A 80 -15.62 4.10 -3.73
N LEU A 81 -15.33 3.56 -2.54
CA LEU A 81 -14.35 2.51 -2.37
C LEU A 81 -14.73 1.24 -3.16
N LEU A 82 -16.00 0.83 -3.09
CA LEU A 82 -16.49 -0.33 -3.85
C LEU A 82 -16.37 -0.10 -5.36
N LEU A 83 -16.77 1.07 -5.86
CA LEU A 83 -16.60 1.45 -7.27
C LEU A 83 -15.14 1.46 -7.72
N LEU A 84 -14.23 1.67 -6.79
CA LEU A 84 -12.81 1.77 -7.04
C LEU A 84 -12.09 0.42 -6.98
N ILE A 85 -12.56 -0.48 -6.12
CA ILE A 85 -12.04 -1.86 -6.02
C ILE A 85 -12.63 -2.74 -7.12
N PHE A 86 -13.91 -2.57 -7.48
CA PHE A 86 -14.59 -3.48 -8.37
C PHE A 86 -14.01 -3.43 -9.82
N PRO A 87 -13.71 -4.59 -10.43
CA PRO A 87 -13.08 -4.64 -11.75
C PRO A 87 -14.12 -4.46 -12.88
N PHE A 88 -14.42 -3.23 -13.24
CA PHE A 88 -15.39 -2.92 -14.30
C PHE A 88 -14.90 -3.26 -15.73
N PHE A 89 -13.60 -3.16 -15.97
CA PHE A 89 -12.98 -3.33 -17.31
C PHE A 89 -11.84 -4.35 -17.29
N GLY A 90 -12.03 -5.46 -16.58
CA GLY A 90 -11.00 -6.50 -16.40
C GLY A 90 -9.89 -6.14 -15.41
N SER A 91 -9.83 -4.90 -14.93
CA SER A 91 -8.93 -4.46 -13.86
C SER A 91 -9.62 -3.48 -12.92
N SER A 92 -9.28 -3.58 -11.63
CA SER A 92 -9.69 -2.63 -10.61
C SER A 92 -9.11 -1.24 -10.89
N PRO A 93 -9.91 -0.16 -10.93
CA PRO A 93 -9.41 1.21 -11.04
C PRO A 93 -8.35 1.54 -9.99
N VAL A 94 -8.54 1.11 -8.73
CA VAL A 94 -7.56 1.31 -7.65
C VAL A 94 -6.26 0.63 -7.96
N PHE A 95 -6.31 -0.63 -8.41
CA PHE A 95 -5.10 -1.37 -8.72
C PHE A 95 -4.28 -0.63 -9.79
N ARG A 96 -4.92 -0.17 -10.87
CA ARG A 96 -4.24 0.63 -11.91
C ARG A 96 -3.62 1.92 -11.37
N LEU A 97 -4.24 2.55 -10.37
CA LEU A 97 -3.74 3.78 -9.75
C LEU A 97 -2.53 3.51 -8.84
N ILE A 98 -2.59 2.46 -8.01
CA ILE A 98 -1.57 2.22 -6.97
C ILE A 98 -0.39 1.38 -7.45
N THR A 99 -0.59 0.46 -8.40
CA THR A 99 0.46 -0.45 -8.88
C THR A 99 1.75 0.25 -9.34
N PRO A 100 1.74 1.36 -10.10
CA PRO A 100 2.99 2.03 -10.47
C PRO A 100 3.77 2.53 -9.24
N VAL A 101 3.07 3.07 -8.24
CA VAL A 101 3.68 3.56 -7.00
C VAL A 101 4.20 2.40 -6.15
N VAL A 102 3.41 1.33 -6.04
CA VAL A 102 3.79 0.12 -5.31
C VAL A 102 5.03 -0.51 -5.96
N ASN A 103 5.06 -0.66 -7.28
CA ASN A 103 6.19 -1.24 -8.00
C ASN A 103 7.45 -0.38 -7.89
N LEU A 104 7.30 0.96 -7.88
CA LEU A 104 8.43 1.87 -7.63
C LEU A 104 9.01 1.67 -6.23
N ILE A 105 8.16 1.53 -5.21
CA ILE A 105 8.64 1.31 -3.83
C ILE A 105 9.27 -0.07 -3.71
N LEU A 106 8.65 -1.09 -4.30
CA LEU A 106 9.16 -2.46 -4.26
C LEU A 106 10.49 -2.60 -5.00
N SER A 107 10.72 -1.88 -6.10
CA SER A 107 12.01 -1.92 -6.80
C SER A 107 13.15 -1.33 -5.96
N ILE A 108 12.84 -0.43 -5.03
CA ILE A 108 13.79 0.12 -4.07
C ILE A 108 14.00 -0.85 -2.89
N LEU A 109 12.91 -1.42 -2.36
CA LEU A 109 12.95 -2.27 -1.17
C LEU A 109 13.46 -3.69 -1.46
N LEU A 110 13.13 -4.28 -2.60
CA LEU A 110 13.45 -5.66 -2.91
C LEU A 110 14.75 -5.76 -3.74
N PRO A 111 15.67 -6.67 -3.41
CA PRO A 111 16.86 -6.91 -4.22
C PRO A 111 16.49 -7.49 -5.59
N HIS A 112 17.23 -7.08 -6.64
CA HIS A 112 16.99 -7.53 -8.01
C HIS A 112 17.01 -9.06 -8.08
N GLY A 113 15.86 -9.68 -8.42
CA GLY A 113 15.67 -11.14 -8.46
C GLY A 113 14.58 -11.69 -7.54
N SER A 114 14.05 -10.89 -6.60
CA SER A 114 13.05 -11.34 -5.61
C SER A 114 11.58 -11.16 -6.02
N GLY A 115 11.28 -11.24 -7.32
CA GLY A 115 9.90 -11.33 -7.84
C GLY A 115 9.08 -10.06 -7.63
N GLY A 116 9.52 -8.94 -8.22
CA GLY A 116 8.71 -7.72 -8.30
C GLY A 116 7.88 -7.71 -9.57
N VAL A 117 6.81 -8.51 -9.66
CA VAL A 117 5.76 -8.30 -10.66
C VAL A 117 4.42 -8.65 -10.02
N ILE A 118 3.67 -7.61 -9.68
CA ILE A 118 2.21 -7.66 -9.53
C ILE A 118 1.60 -7.37 -10.90
#